data_AF-A0A183V3Y7-F1
#
_entry.id   AF-A0A183V3Y7-F1
#
_cell.length_a   1.000
_cell.length_b   1.000
_cell.length_c   1.000
_cell.angle_alpha   90.00
_cell.angle_beta   90.00
_cell.angle_gamma   90.00
#
_symmetry.space_group_name_H-M   'P 1'
#
loop_
_entity.id
_entity.type
_entity.pdbx_description
1 polymer ?
#
loop_
_entity_poly.entity_id
_entity_poly.type
_entity_poly.pdbx_seq_one_letter_code
_entity_poly.pdbx_strand_id
1 'polypeptide(L)' 'LHENIRGGAVIVSNPTLCAVTEHLSLPFSLDEWVTKIDTSHLAARFAGTNDELFEDCDKLTLYSVLHRTSG' A
#
# COMPACT_ATOMS: atom_id res chain seq x y z
N LEU A 1 -6.92 -8.72 -9.06
CA LEU A 1 -6.86 -8.32 -7.63
C LEU A 1 -7.94 -7.29 -7.30
N HIS A 2 -8.01 -6.20 -8.07
CA HIS A 2 -8.98 -5.11 -7.89
C HIS A 2 -10.43 -5.57 -7.71
N GLU A 3 -10.91 -6.52 -8.51
CA GLU A 3 -12.30 -6.99 -8.43
C GLU A 3 -12.57 -8.01 -7.30
N ASN A 4 -11.52 -8.65 -6.79
CA ASN A 4 -11.63 -9.79 -5.87
C ASN A 4 -11.37 -9.40 -4.42
N ILE A 5 -10.66 -8.28 -4.17
CA ILE A 5 -10.41 -7.81 -2.81
C ILE A 5 -11.53 -6.86 -2.39
N ARG A 6 -12.11 -7.14 -1.22
CA ARG A 6 -13.19 -6.35 -0.64
C ARG A 6 -12.69 -4.94 -0.27
N GLY A 7 -13.53 -3.94 -0.52
CA GLY A 7 -13.38 -2.61 0.04
C GLY A 7 -13.18 -2.65 1.57
N GLY A 8 -12.33 -1.77 2.09
CA GLY A 8 -11.94 -1.74 3.50
C GLY A 8 -10.85 -2.74 3.90
N ALA A 9 -10.40 -3.62 2.98
CA ALA A 9 -9.20 -4.42 3.21
C ALA A 9 -7.92 -3.56 3.18
N VAL A 10 -6.86 -4.05 3.82
CA VAL A 10 -5.52 -3.46 3.75
C VAL A 10 -4.61 -4.40 2.97
N ILE A 11 -3.86 -3.84 2.03
CA ILE A 11 -2.81 -4.54 1.28
C ILE A 11 -1.46 -4.08 1.83
N VAL A 12 -0.58 -5.03 2.14
CA VAL A 12 0.82 -4.78 2.47
C VAL A 12 1.65 -5.26 1.29
N SER A 13 2.53 -4.41 0.75
CA SER A 13 3.38 -4.77 -0.39
C SER A 13 4.82 -4.30 -0.21
N ASN A 14 5.75 -5.10 -0.74
CA ASN A 14 7.14 -4.75 -0.99
C ASN A 14 7.60 -5.61 -2.20
N PRO A 15 7.86 -5.03 -3.38
CA PRO A 15 7.91 -3.60 -3.69
C PRO A 15 6.51 -2.94 -3.74
N THR A 16 6.47 -1.64 -4.02
CA THR A 16 5.22 -0.85 -4.08
C THR A 16 4.27 -1.40 -5.15
N LEU A 17 2.95 -1.20 -5.01
CA LEU A 17 1.99 -1.57 -6.05
C LEU A 17 2.28 -0.86 -7.38
N CYS A 18 2.75 0.40 -7.34
CA CYS A 18 3.20 1.11 -8.53
C CYS A 18 4.35 0.38 -9.23
N ALA A 19 5.39 -0.03 -8.50
CA ALA A 19 6.52 -0.75 -9.08
C ALA A 19 6.11 -2.11 -9.68
N VAL A 20 5.19 -2.83 -9.03
CA VAL A 20 4.69 -4.11 -9.54
C VAL A 20 3.85 -3.94 -10.82
N THR A 21 3.17 -2.80 -10.97
CA THR A 21 2.23 -2.56 -12.05
C THR A 21 2.73 -1.62 -13.15
N GLU A 22 3.93 -1.06 -12.99
CA GLU A 22 4.53 -0.07 -13.90
C GLU A 22 4.51 -0.49 -15.38
N HIS A 23 4.72 -1.78 -15.64
CA HIS A 23 4.76 -2.34 -16.99
C HIS A 23 3.46 -3.05 -17.41
N LEU A 24 2.40 -2.95 -16.60
CA LEU A 24 1.11 -3.57 -16.88
C LEU A 24 0.15 -2.53 -17.47
N SER A 25 -0.54 -2.92 -18.55
CA SER A 25 -1.68 -2.17 -19.06
C SER A 25 -2.93 -2.54 -18.25
N LEU A 26 -3.24 -1.74 -17.24
CA LEU A 26 -4.40 -1.94 -16.38
C LEU A 26 -5.63 -1.20 -16.94
N PRO A 27 -6.84 -1.79 -16.87
CA PRO A 27 -8.06 -1.11 -17.30
C PRO A 27 -8.58 -0.09 -16.27
N PHE A 28 -7.80 0.22 -15.24
CA PHE A 28 -8.13 1.14 -14.14
C PHE A 28 -6.84 1.80 -13.62
N SER A 29 -6.97 2.95 -12.96
CA SER A 29 -5.85 3.57 -12.24
C SER A 29 -5.73 3.00 -10.83
N LEU A 30 -4.50 2.82 -10.33
CA LEU A 30 -4.29 2.35 -8.95
C LEU A 30 -4.99 3.25 -7.93
N ASP A 31 -4.98 4.58 -8.13
CA ASP A 31 -5.59 5.54 -7.20
C ASP A 31 -7.12 5.46 -7.14
N GLU A 32 -7.76 4.88 -8.17
CA GLU A 32 -9.20 4.60 -8.18
C GLU A 32 -9.55 3.36 -7.35
N TRP A 33 -8.56 2.52 -7.04
CA TRP A 33 -8.73 1.27 -6.33
C TRP A 33 -8.17 1.31 -4.90
N VAL A 34 -7.01 1.93 -4.71
CA VAL A 34 -6.27 1.92 -3.45
C VAL A 34 -5.79 3.31 -3.06
N THR A 35 -5.65 3.56 -1.77
CA THR A 35 -5.00 4.75 -1.22
C THR A 35 -3.81 4.33 -0.36
N LYS A 36 -2.62 4.89 -0.65
CA LYS A 36 -1.42 4.65 0.16
C LYS A 36 -1.62 5.23 1.55
N ILE A 37 -1.28 4.44 2.57
CA ILE A 37 -1.28 4.85 3.97
C ILE A 37 0.15 5.26 4.32
N ASP A 38 0.33 6.47 4.85
CA ASP A 38 1.63 6.90 5.38
C ASP A 38 1.89 6.22 6.73
N THR A 39 2.85 5.28 6.72
CA THR A 39 3.26 4.50 7.90
C THR A 39 4.63 4.88 8.42
N SER A 40 5.26 5.94 7.91
CA SER A 40 6.60 6.39 8.32
C SER A 40 6.68 6.64 9.83
N HIS A 41 5.66 7.30 10.39
CA HIS A 41 5.56 7.55 11.83
C HIS A 41 5.40 6.26 12.67
N LEU A 42 4.74 5.22 12.13
CA LEU A 42 4.59 3.93 12.80
C LEU A 42 5.90 3.15 12.76
N ALA A 43 6.58 3.15 11.62
CA ALA A 43 7.91 2.57 11.45
C ALA A 43 8.90 3.23 12.42
N ALA A 44 8.95 4.56 12.48
CA ALA A 44 9.80 5.30 13.41
C ALA A 44 9.50 4.95 14.88
N ARG A 45 8.21 4.88 15.25
CA ARG A 45 7.81 4.51 16.61
C ARG A 45 8.21 3.08 16.96
N PHE A 46 8.11 2.15 16.03
CA PHE A 46 8.46 0.74 16.25
C PHE A 46 9.97 0.52 16.30
N ALA A 47 10.70 1.14 15.38
CA ALA A 47 12.15 1.01 15.27
C ALA A 47 12.91 1.74 16.40
N GLY A 48 12.33 2.81 16.95
CA GLY A 48 12.97 3.59 18.02
C GLY A 48 14.25 4.24 17.52
N THR A 49 15.40 3.82 18.05
CA THR A 49 16.74 4.30 17.64
C THR A 49 17.48 3.31 16.75
N ASN A 50 16.80 2.26 16.25
CA ASN A 50 17.40 1.26 15.37
C ASN A 50 17.14 1.64 13.90
N ASP A 51 18.13 2.27 13.27
CA ASP A 51 18.03 2.76 11.89
C ASP A 51 17.87 1.62 10.87
N GLU A 52 18.53 0.48 11.05
CA GLU A 52 18.40 -0.69 10.16
C GLU A 52 16.96 -1.24 10.19
N LEU A 53 16.36 -1.32 11.38
CA LEU A 53 14.99 -1.76 11.53
C LEU A 53 14.00 -0.75 10.94
N PHE A 54 14.30 0.54 11.03
CA PHE A 54 13.50 1.59 10.37
C PHE A 54 13.54 1.40 8.85
N GLU A 55 14.73 1.23 8.27
CA GLU A 55 14.88 1.01 6.83
C GLU A 55 14.12 -0.23 6.35
N ASP A 56 14.12 -1.31 7.12
CA ASP A 56 13.35 -2.51 6.78
C ASP A 56 11.83 -2.29 6.88
N CYS A 57 11.38 -1.53 7.88
CA CYS A 57 9.97 -1.17 8.00
C CYS A 57 9.50 -0.23 6.89
N ASP A 58 10.34 0.73 6.49
CA ASP A 58 10.01 1.74 5.48
C ASP A 58 9.89 1.15 4.06
N LYS A 59 10.50 -0.02 3.82
CA LYS A 59 10.30 -0.79 2.58
C LYS A 59 8.88 -1.35 2.43
N LEU A 60 8.13 -1.50 3.54
CA LEU A 60 6.75 -1.96 3.49
C LEU A 60 5.83 -0.80 3.14
N THR A 61 5.01 -0.97 2.10
CA THR A 61 3.96 -0.02 1.78
C THR A 61 2.58 -0.59 2.08
N LEU A 62 1.78 0.17 2.83
CA LEU A 62 0.40 -0.17 3.13
C LEU A 62 -0.56 0.61 2.25
N TYR A 63 -1.60 -0.07 1.78
CA TYR A 63 -2.66 0.50 0.97
C TYR A 63 -4.02 0.13 1.55
N SER A 64 -4.91 1.11 1.69
CA SER A 64 -6.33 0.85 1.95
C SER A 64 -7.03 0.61 0.63
N VAL A 65 -7.84 -0.46 0.55
CA VAL A 65 -8.69 -0.74 -0.62
C VAL A 65 -9.96 0.07 -0.51
N LEU A 66 -10.23 0.89 -1.52
CA LEU A 66 -11.40 1.76 -1.54
C LEU A 66 -12.68 0.93 -1.60
N HIS A 67 -13.68 1.34 -0.82
CA HIS A 67 -15.02 0.82 -0.97
C HIS A 67 -15.59 1.33 -2.28
N ARG A 68 -15.96 0.42 -3.21
CA ARG A 68 -16.80 0.81 -4.35
C ARG A 68 -18.11 1.34 -3.77
N THR A 69 -18.28 2.67 -3.77
CA THR A 69 -19.58 3.28 -3.53
C THR A 69 -20.45 2.89 -4.71
N SER A 70 -21.40 1.99 -4.49
CA SER A 70 -22.47 1.71 -5.44
C SER A 70 -23.26 3.00 -5.64
N GLY A 71 -23.00 3.71 -6.74
CA GLY A 71 -23.84 4.79 -7.25
C GLY A 71 -24.91 4.21 -8.15
#